data_AF-A0A1R4HJ74-F1
#
_entry.id   AF-A0A1R4HJ74-F1
#
_cell.length_a   1.000
_cell.length_b   1.000
_cell.length_c   1.000
_cell.angle_alpha   90.00
_cell.angle_beta   90.00
_cell.angle_gamma   90.00
#
_symmetry.space_group_name_H-M   'P 1'
#
loop_
_entity.id
_entity.type
_entity.pdbx_description
1 polymer ?
#
loop_
_entity_poly.entity_id
_entity_poly.type
_entity_poly.pdbx_seq_one_letter_code
_entity_poly.pdbx_strand_id
1 'polypeptide(L)'
;MESNLLIMGVGCVVAAIIGGGFRFFGMDVPLINSIKRQMLLGLFGLVLISPTVNPNGLTHFKCDRYARVAIEQHKKNLKLGCNLVGIRWHDNFEGHYNWCLSQSNGISKYEMDLRKSKLDDCAKSVKI
;
A
#
# COMPACT_ATOMS: atom_id res chain seq x y z
N MET A 1 14.51 -26.65 11.91
CA MET A 1 13.87 -26.43 13.23
C MET A 1 13.00 -25.17 13.25
N GLU A 2 13.37 -24.09 12.56
CA GLU A 2 12.56 -22.85 12.47
C GLU A 2 11.19 -23.02 11.78
N SER A 3 11.11 -23.87 10.76
CA SER A 3 9.89 -24.14 10.01
C SER A 3 8.77 -24.73 10.89
N ASN A 4 9.13 -25.57 11.87
CA ASN A 4 8.14 -26.23 12.73
C ASN A 4 7.55 -25.26 13.76
N LEU A 5 8.36 -24.30 14.25
CA LEU A 5 7.91 -23.23 15.14
C LEU A 5 6.99 -22.24 14.42
N LEU A 6 7.32 -21.89 13.17
CA LEU A 6 6.44 -21.04 12.34
C LEU A 6 5.11 -21.73 12.02
N ILE A 7 5.13 -23.02 11.69
CA ILE A 7 3.91 -23.80 11.41
C ILE A 7 3.04 -23.92 12.68
N MET A 8 3.64 -24.19 13.84
CA MET A 8 2.89 -24.23 15.11
C MET A 8 2.34 -22.85 15.49
N GLY A 9 3.12 -21.78 15.31
CA GLY A 9 2.68 -20.41 15.58
C GLY A 9 1.51 -19.97 14.69
N VAL A 10 1.62 -20.20 13.38
CA VAL A 10 0.54 -19.91 12.42
C VAL A 10 -0.68 -20.80 12.73
N GLY A 11 -0.48 -22.07 13.07
CA GLY A 11 -1.54 -22.99 13.45
C GLY A 11 -2.34 -22.51 14.68
N CYS A 12 -1.66 -22.02 15.73
CA CYS A 12 -2.31 -21.48 16.93
C CYS A 12 -3.14 -20.23 16.62
N VAL A 13 -2.63 -19.33 15.78
CA VAL A 13 -3.35 -18.11 15.39
C VAL A 13 -4.57 -18.43 14.53
N VAL A 14 -4.44 -19.35 13.56
CA VAL A 14 -5.55 -19.80 12.72
C VAL A 14 -6.63 -20.49 13.56
N ALA A 15 -6.24 -21.34 14.53
CA ALA A 15 -7.18 -22.00 15.44
C ALA A 15 -7.95 -21.00 16.33
N ALA A 16 -7.27 -19.94 16.80
CA ALA A 16 -7.90 -18.87 17.58
C ALA A 16 -8.87 -18.00 16.75
N ILE A 17 -8.59 -17.79 15.46
CA ILE A 17 -9.44 -16.99 14.54
C ILE A 17 -10.65 -17.78 14.04
N ILE A 18 -10.48 -19.06 13.68
CA ILE A 18 -11.55 -19.91 13.17
C ILE A 18 -12.52 -20.32 14.29
N GLY A 19 -12.14 -20.14 15.56
CA GLY A 19 -13.05 -20.40 16.68
C GLY A 19 -13.46 -21.87 16.73
N GLY A 20 -12.50 -22.78 16.51
CA GLY A 20 -12.68 -24.19 16.83
C GLY A 20 -12.79 -24.32 18.34
N GLY A 21 -13.99 -24.15 18.87
CA GLY A 21 -14.30 -24.28 20.29
C GLY A 21 -13.69 -25.55 20.85
N PHE A 22 -12.67 -25.38 21.69
CA PHE A 22 -12.20 -26.41 22.59
C PHE A 22 -13.41 -26.76 23.45
N ARG A 23 -14.03 -27.93 23.21
CA ARG A 23 -15.09 -28.48 24.05
C ARG A 23 -14.47 -28.85 25.40
N PHE A 24 -14.29 -27.86 26.26
CA PHE A 24 -13.86 -28.06 27.64
C PHE A 24 -14.68 -27.11 28.50
N PHE A 25 -15.28 -27.67 29.55
CA PHE A 25 -16.10 -27.01 30.57
C PHE A 25 -17.59 -26.82 30.33
N GLY A 26 -18.30 -27.75 29.66
CA GLY A 26 -19.73 -28.00 29.93
C GLY A 26 -20.67 -26.78 29.96
N MET A 27 -20.25 -25.69 29.32
CA MET A 27 -20.94 -24.42 29.23
C MET A 27 -21.12 -24.20 27.74
N ASP A 28 -22.36 -24.25 27.29
CA ASP A 28 -22.73 -23.82 25.96
C ASP A 28 -22.25 -22.38 25.77
N VAL A 29 -21.16 -22.19 25.02
CA VAL A 29 -20.77 -20.86 24.55
C VAL A 29 -21.49 -20.67 23.23
N PRO A 30 -22.65 -19.98 23.19
CA PRO A 30 -23.40 -19.81 21.96
C PRO A 30 -22.52 -19.11 20.92
N LEU A 31 -22.46 -19.73 19.75
CA LEU A 31 -21.98 -19.15 18.50
C LEU A 31 -22.69 -17.80 18.29
N ILE A 32 -21.92 -16.75 18.52
CA ILE A 32 -21.98 -15.44 17.85
C ILE A 32 -23.40 -14.91 17.56
N ASN A 33 -24.11 -14.45 18.59
CA ASN A 33 -25.25 -13.54 18.41
C ASN A 33 -25.19 -12.29 19.29
N SER A 34 -24.04 -12.06 19.94
CA SER A 34 -23.81 -10.89 20.78
C SER A 34 -22.88 -9.91 20.06
N ILE A 35 -23.48 -9.05 19.24
CA ILE A 35 -22.84 -7.87 18.62
C ILE A 35 -22.03 -7.08 19.67
N LYS A 36 -22.50 -7.04 20.92
CA LYS A 36 -21.81 -6.39 22.04
C LYS A 36 -20.42 -6.98 22.30
N ARG A 37 -20.27 -8.31 22.21
CA ARG A 37 -18.97 -8.99 22.40
C ARG A 37 -18.04 -8.78 21.22
N GLN A 38 -18.57 -8.79 19.99
CA GLN A 38 -17.79 -8.49 18.79
C GLN A 38 -17.29 -7.04 18.78
N MET A 39 -18.12 -6.09 19.22
CA MET A 39 -17.72 -4.70 19.39
C MET A 39 -16.62 -4.56 20.46
N LEU A 40 -16.76 -5.23 21.61
CA LEU A 40 -15.75 -5.22 22.67
C LEU A 40 -14.41 -5.79 22.22
N LEU A 41 -14.43 -6.94 21.52
CA LEU A 41 -13.22 -7.57 21.01
C LEU A 41 -12.59 -6.76 19.85
N GLY A 42 -13.39 -6.17 18.98
CA GLY A 42 -12.92 -5.29 17.91
C GLY A 42 -12.28 -4.00 18.46
N LEU A 43 -12.87 -3.41 19.49
CA LEU A 43 -12.33 -2.22 20.16
C LEU A 43 -11.03 -2.56 20.91
N PHE A 44 -10.98 -3.71 21.60
CA PHE A 44 -9.77 -4.18 22.26
C PHE A 44 -8.65 -4.50 21.27
N GLY A 45 -8.98 -5.09 20.12
CA GLY A 45 -8.04 -5.30 19.02
C GLY A 45 -7.49 -3.99 18.46
N LEU A 46 -8.33 -2.97 18.27
CA LEU A 46 -7.90 -1.62 17.87
C LEU A 46 -6.98 -0.97 18.91
N VAL A 47 -7.29 -1.10 20.21
CA VAL A 47 -6.45 -0.59 21.30
C VAL A 47 -5.08 -1.25 21.32
N LEU A 48 -5.00 -2.56 21.10
CA LEU A 48 -3.72 -3.29 21.06
C LEU A 48 -2.86 -2.95 19.83
N ILE A 49 -3.48 -2.63 18.69
CA ILE A 49 -2.77 -2.28 17.44
C ILE A 49 -2.44 -0.78 17.37
N SER A 50 -3.03 0.04 18.26
CA SER A 50 -2.83 1.50 18.31
C SER A 50 -1.37 1.99 18.30
N PRO A 51 -0.39 1.38 19.00
CA PRO A 51 0.97 1.92 19.02
C PRO A 51 1.76 1.71 17.71
N THR A 52 1.26 0.93 16.75
CA THR A 52 2.02 0.60 15.51
C THR A 52 1.54 1.35 14.27
N VAL A 53 0.51 2.20 14.36
CA VAL A 53 0.04 2.99 13.21
C VAL A 53 1.01 4.15 12.94
N ASN A 54 1.94 3.94 12.01
CA ASN A 54 2.81 5.01 11.51
C ASN A 54 2.01 5.90 10.55
N PRO A 55 1.69 7.16 10.89
CA PRO A 55 0.93 8.06 10.01
C PRO A 55 1.65 8.33 8.68
N ASN A 56 2.97 8.14 8.63
CA ASN A 56 3.79 8.36 7.45
C ASN A 56 3.85 7.15 6.52
N GLY A 57 3.35 5.98 6.93
CA GLY A 57 3.35 4.78 6.08
C GLY A 57 2.61 4.99 4.76
N LEU A 58 1.52 5.77 4.80
CA LEU A 58 0.76 6.13 3.60
C LEU A 58 1.54 7.07 2.67
N THR A 59 2.34 7.99 3.23
CA THR A 59 3.16 8.93 2.45
C THR A 59 4.25 8.19 1.68
N HIS A 60 4.98 7.30 2.35
CA HIS A 60 6.02 6.48 1.72
C HIS A 60 5.47 5.61 0.58
N PHE A 61 4.35 4.93 0.80
CA PHE A 61 3.68 4.13 -0.23
C PHE A 61 3.28 4.96 -1.46
N LYS A 62 2.73 6.17 -1.25
CA LYS A 62 2.37 7.09 -2.35
C LYS A 62 3.60 7.55 -3.12
N CYS A 63 4.70 7.86 -2.44
CA CYS A 63 5.93 8.33 -3.07
C CYS A 63 6.69 7.23 -3.80
N ASP A 64 6.69 5.99 -3.30
CA ASP A 64 7.21 4.84 -4.04
C ASP A 64 6.45 4.66 -5.36
N ARG A 65 5.11 4.66 -5.30
CA ARG A 65 4.26 4.57 -6.49
C ARG A 65 4.56 5.70 -7.48
N TYR A 66 4.64 6.94 -7.00
CA TYR A 66 4.97 8.10 -7.83
C TYR A 66 6.29 7.90 -8.57
N ALA A 67 7.36 7.52 -7.85
CA ALA A 67 8.69 7.38 -8.43
C ALA A 67 8.74 6.30 -9.52
N ARG A 68 8.07 5.16 -9.32
CA ARG A 68 7.95 4.11 -10.35
C ARG A 68 7.21 4.62 -11.59
N VAL A 69 6.06 5.27 -11.39
CA VAL A 69 5.26 5.82 -12.50
C VAL A 69 6.04 6.88 -13.27
N ALA A 70 6.79 7.75 -12.58
CA ALA A 70 7.59 8.79 -13.20
C ALA A 70 8.68 8.22 -14.12
N ILE A 71 9.35 7.14 -13.72
CA ILE A 71 10.32 6.41 -14.53
C ILE A 71 9.65 5.79 -15.76
N GLU A 72 8.53 5.09 -15.59
CA GLU A 72 7.83 4.47 -16.72
C GLU A 72 7.32 5.51 -17.73
N GLN A 73 6.87 6.66 -17.24
CA GLN A 73 6.52 7.80 -18.07
C GLN A 73 7.75 8.36 -18.80
N HIS A 74 8.92 8.41 -18.18
CA HIS A 74 10.16 8.80 -18.85
C HIS A 74 10.58 7.78 -19.92
N LYS A 75 10.46 6.48 -19.66
CA LYS A 75 10.69 5.44 -20.68
C LYS A 75 9.73 5.59 -21.86
N LYS A 76 8.45 5.90 -21.60
CA LYS A 76 7.47 6.21 -22.66
C LYS A 76 7.87 7.45 -23.46
N ASN A 77 8.35 8.51 -22.80
CA ASN A 77 8.87 9.71 -23.45
C ASN A 77 10.02 9.39 -24.42
N LEU A 78 10.98 8.55 -23.99
CA LEU A 78 12.08 8.09 -24.85
C LEU A 78 11.58 7.22 -26.01
N LYS A 79 10.72 6.24 -25.72
CA LYS A 79 10.18 5.30 -26.73
C LYS A 79 9.40 6.01 -27.84
N LEU A 80 8.65 7.04 -27.50
CA LEU A 80 7.84 7.81 -28.44
C LEU A 80 8.62 8.96 -29.11
N GLY A 81 9.88 9.20 -28.73
CA GLY A 81 10.66 10.33 -29.26
C GLY A 81 10.05 11.69 -28.90
N CYS A 82 9.38 11.81 -27.76
CA CYS A 82 8.66 13.02 -27.35
C CYS A 82 9.59 14.19 -26.96
N ASN A 83 10.89 13.93 -26.80
CA ASN A 83 11.92 14.93 -26.46
C ASN A 83 11.61 15.77 -25.21
N LEU A 84 10.84 15.24 -24.25
CA LEU A 84 10.59 15.92 -22.98
C LEU A 84 11.83 15.79 -22.07
N VAL A 85 12.31 16.91 -21.52
CA VAL A 85 13.59 17.01 -20.79
C VAL A 85 13.46 17.77 -19.46
N GLY A 86 14.54 17.78 -18.68
CA GLY A 86 14.67 18.49 -17.41
C GLY A 86 14.46 17.58 -16.19
N ILE A 87 14.47 18.17 -14.98
CA ILE A 87 14.36 17.43 -13.70
C ILE A 87 13.10 16.57 -13.56
N ARG A 88 12.10 16.79 -14.41
CA ARG A 88 10.89 16.00 -14.47
C ARG A 88 11.13 14.68 -15.23
N TRP A 89 11.97 14.67 -16.26
CA TRP A 89 12.10 13.55 -17.20
C TRP A 89 13.48 12.90 -17.07
N HIS A 90 13.62 12.05 -16.07
CA HIS A 90 14.79 11.20 -15.85
C HIS A 90 14.36 9.84 -15.24
N ASP A 91 15.27 8.87 -15.22
CA ASP A 91 15.08 7.51 -14.70
C ASP A 91 15.55 7.31 -13.25
N ASN A 92 16.13 8.33 -12.61
CA ASN A 92 16.51 8.26 -11.20
C ASN A 92 15.29 8.16 -10.25
N PHE A 93 15.06 6.97 -9.69
CA PHE A 93 14.00 6.69 -8.72
C PHE A 93 14.09 7.57 -7.48
N GLU A 94 15.28 7.68 -6.91
CA GLU A 94 15.51 8.38 -5.65
C GLU A 94 15.25 9.89 -5.80
N GLY A 95 15.59 10.46 -6.96
CA GLY A 95 15.24 11.84 -7.29
C GLY A 95 13.73 12.09 -7.28
N HIS A 96 12.95 11.21 -7.91
CA HIS A 96 11.48 11.32 -7.91
C HIS A 96 10.90 11.08 -6.52
N TYR A 97 11.42 10.09 -5.81
CA TYR A 97 10.96 9.72 -4.48
C TYR A 97 11.20 10.84 -3.45
N ASN A 98 12.41 11.39 -3.40
CA ASN A 98 12.78 12.47 -2.49
C ASN A 98 12.04 13.77 -2.83
N TRP A 99 11.84 14.06 -4.13
CA TRP A 99 10.97 15.17 -4.53
C TRP A 99 9.56 14.99 -3.97
N CYS A 100 8.97 13.79 -4.07
CA CYS A 100 7.63 13.53 -3.56
C CYS A 100 7.53 13.70 -2.03
N LEU A 101 8.55 13.22 -1.29
CA LEU A 101 8.60 13.38 0.17
C LEU A 101 8.67 14.85 0.60
N SER A 102 9.19 15.73 -0.25
CA SER A 102 9.25 17.17 0.03
C SER A 102 7.96 17.93 -0.32
N GLN A 103 6.94 17.26 -0.88
CA GLN A 103 5.67 17.88 -1.28
C GLN A 103 4.54 17.62 -0.28
N SER A 104 3.50 18.46 -0.35
CA SER A 104 2.26 18.22 0.37
C SER A 104 1.46 17.06 -0.23
N ASN A 105 0.54 16.51 0.57
CA ASN A 105 -0.32 15.40 0.16
C ASN A 105 -1.10 15.73 -1.13
N GLY A 106 -0.98 14.87 -2.14
CA GLY A 106 -1.72 14.96 -3.40
C GLY A 106 -0.95 15.59 -4.57
N ILE A 107 0.14 16.30 -4.31
CA ILE A 107 0.98 16.92 -5.37
C ILE A 107 1.55 15.87 -6.31
N SER A 108 2.02 14.73 -5.78
CA SER A 108 2.53 13.63 -6.59
C SER A 108 1.49 13.01 -7.52
N LYS A 109 0.22 12.96 -7.10
CA LYS A 109 -0.87 12.51 -7.98
C LYS A 109 -1.12 13.50 -9.11
N TYR A 110 -1.24 14.78 -8.78
CA TYR A 110 -1.42 15.84 -9.78
C TYR A 110 -0.28 15.84 -10.81
N GLU A 111 0.96 15.69 -10.36
CA GLU A 111 2.13 15.60 -11.23
C GLU A 111 2.09 14.37 -12.16
N MET A 112 1.67 13.19 -11.69
CA MET A 112 1.49 12.02 -12.57
C MET A 112 0.47 12.27 -13.68
N ASP A 113 -0.64 12.94 -13.34
CA ASP A 113 -1.72 13.25 -14.28
C ASP A 113 -1.24 14.27 -15.33
N LEU A 114 -0.46 15.29 -14.94
CA LEU A 114 0.18 16.24 -15.86
C LEU A 114 1.16 15.56 -16.82
N ARG A 115 2.03 14.69 -16.30
CA ARG A 115 2.99 13.94 -17.11
C ARG A 115 2.28 13.05 -18.12
N LYS A 116 1.21 12.38 -17.68
CA LYS A 116 0.36 11.57 -18.55
C LYS A 116 -0.25 12.41 -19.68
N SER A 117 -0.81 13.59 -19.37
CA SER A 117 -1.34 14.49 -20.39
C SER A 117 -0.28 14.85 -21.45
N LYS A 118 0.94 15.25 -21.03
CA LYS A 118 2.02 15.59 -21.96
C LYS A 118 2.43 14.42 -22.87
N LEU A 119 2.47 13.21 -22.30
CA LEU A 119 2.77 12.00 -23.08
C LEU A 119 1.63 11.63 -24.03
N ASP A 120 0.39 11.82 -23.62
CA ASP A 120 -0.78 11.52 -24.45
C ASP A 120 -0.90 12.55 -25.60
N ASP A 121 -0.56 13.81 -25.35
CA ASP A 121 -0.47 14.83 -26.40
C ASP A 121 0.66 14.53 -27.39
N CYS A 122 1.85 14.15 -26.91
CA CYS A 122 2.91 13.69 -27.79
C CYS A 122 2.51 12.44 -28.59
N ALA A 123 1.86 11.47 -27.95
CA ALA A 123 1.47 10.22 -28.61
C ALA A 123 0.51 10.45 -29.79
N LYS A 124 -0.32 11.50 -29.75
CA LYS A 124 -1.16 11.91 -30.89
C LYS A 124 -0.35 12.42 -32.08
N SER A 125 0.85 12.97 -31.83
CA SER A 125 1.74 13.50 -32.87
C SER A 125 2.66 12.45 -33.48
N VAL A 126 2.80 11.28 -32.86
CA VAL A 126 3.57 10.16 -33.42
C VAL A 126 2.76 9.52 -34.54
N LYS A 127 3.15 9.73 -35.80
CA LYS A 127 2.65 8.94 -36.93
C LYS A 127 3.28 7.54 -36.85
N ILE A 128 2.43 6.53 -36.72
CA ILE A 128 2.78 5.10 -36.85
C ILE A 128 3.01 4.77 -38.32
#